data_AF-A0A7F5RDA1-F1
#
_entry.id   AF-A0A7F5RDA1-F1
#
_cell.length_a   1.000
_cell.length_b   1.000
_cell.length_c   1.000
_cell.angle_alpha   90.00
_cell.angle_beta   90.00
_cell.angle_gamma   90.00
#
_symmetry.space_group_name_H-M   'P 1'
#
loop_
_entity.id
_entity.type
_entity.pdbx_description
1 polymer ?
#
loop_
_entity_poly.entity_id
_entity_poly.type
_entity_poly.pdbx_seq_one_letter_code
_entity_poly.pdbx_strand_id
1 'polypeptide(L)'
;MEKRYKLVNLDRPDRLELRMHDFHASDVPRGCAPYSLDVLADSQQRKLNKLKVNIVRENQKYLAIHPEVRALVALLLRYIFAKFPHFHIHRSITDFFSQSRAEIENAVTEYLLEK
;
A
#
# COMPACT_ATOMS: atom_id res chain seq x y z
N MET A 1 25.89 -18.10 32.74
CA MET A 1 26.56 -19.21 32.06
C MET A 1 25.70 -19.67 30.90
N GLU A 2 26.32 -19.85 29.74
CA GLU A 2 25.74 -20.11 28.42
C GLU A 2 24.83 -21.33 28.39
N LYS A 3 23.65 -21.20 27.77
CA LYS A 3 22.89 -22.37 27.31
C LYS A 3 23.50 -22.81 25.98
N ARG A 4 24.43 -23.77 26.04
CA ARG A 4 24.98 -24.46 24.87
C ARG A 4 23.87 -25.22 24.15
N TYR A 5 23.54 -24.79 22.94
CA TYR A 5 22.74 -25.58 22.01
C TYR A 5 23.54 -26.82 21.62
N LYS A 6 23.03 -28.01 21.94
CA LYS A 6 23.52 -29.25 21.32
C LYS A 6 22.79 -29.42 20.00
N LEU A 7 23.49 -29.18 18.90
CA LEU A 7 23.15 -29.74 17.60
C LEU A 7 23.23 -31.26 17.75
N VAL A 8 22.09 -31.94 17.74
CA VAL A 8 22.06 -33.40 17.67
C VAL A 8 21.92 -33.76 16.19
N ASN A 9 22.98 -34.38 15.67
CA ASN A 9 23.05 -34.96 14.34
C ASN A 9 21.80 -35.80 14.06
N LEU A 10 21.12 -35.49 12.96
CA LEU A 10 20.06 -36.31 12.38
C LEU A 10 20.68 -37.58 11.79
N ASP A 11 20.83 -38.61 12.62
CA ASP A 11 21.14 -39.96 12.16
C ASP A 11 20.22 -40.94 12.90
N ARG A 12 18.95 -41.04 12.46
CA ARG A 12 18.06 -42.23 12.47
C ARG A 12 16.59 -41.85 12.17
N PRO A 13 15.91 -42.55 11.23
CA PRO A 13 14.57 -42.18 10.78
C PRO A 13 13.38 -42.66 11.64
N ASP A 14 13.58 -43.43 12.73
CA ASP A 14 12.46 -44.25 13.26
C ASP A 14 12.10 -44.06 14.74
N ARG A 15 12.39 -42.92 15.38
CA ARG A 15 11.87 -42.63 16.74
C ARG A 15 11.26 -41.25 16.85
N LEU A 16 9.96 -41.19 16.59
CA LEU A 16 9.09 -40.13 17.10
C LEU A 16 8.99 -40.26 18.62
N GLU A 17 9.85 -39.54 19.36
CA GLU A 17 9.47 -39.10 20.69
C GLU A 17 8.29 -38.13 20.51
N LEU A 18 7.07 -38.62 20.67
CA LEU A 18 5.91 -37.78 20.97
C LEU A 18 6.16 -37.14 22.34
N ARG A 19 6.96 -36.07 22.35
CA ARG A 19 6.91 -35.12 23.44
C ARG A 19 5.49 -34.59 23.46
N MET A 20 4.77 -34.86 24.55
CA MET A 20 3.50 -34.19 24.86
C MET A 20 3.80 -32.70 24.98
N HIS A 21 3.76 -31.99 23.84
CA HIS A 21 3.57 -30.56 23.83
C HIS A 21 2.07 -30.32 23.81
N ASP A 22 1.59 -29.52 24.76
CA ASP A 22 0.20 -29.05 24.76
C ASP A 22 -0.11 -28.41 23.41
N PHE A 23 -1.26 -28.77 22.83
CA PHE A 23 -1.72 -28.21 21.56
C PHE A 23 -1.73 -26.68 21.65
N HIS A 24 -0.90 -26.01 20.85
CA HIS A 24 -0.98 -24.58 20.67
C HIS A 24 -1.68 -24.30 19.33
N ALA A 25 -2.69 -23.43 19.32
CA ALA A 25 -3.50 -23.16 18.12
C ALA A 25 -2.71 -22.57 16.94
N SER A 26 -1.47 -22.13 17.18
CA SER A 26 -0.54 -21.64 16.17
C SER A 26 0.55 -22.65 15.79
N ASP A 27 0.49 -23.88 16.32
CA ASP A 27 1.38 -24.96 15.90
C ASP A 27 1.05 -25.37 14.47
N VAL A 28 2.08 -25.39 13.63
CA VAL A 28 1.97 -25.77 12.22
C VAL A 28 1.72 -27.28 12.16
N PRO A 29 0.62 -27.74 11.54
CA PRO A 29 0.37 -29.18 11.41
C PRO A 29 1.56 -29.89 10.75
N ARG A 30 1.89 -31.09 11.23
CA ARG A 30 2.98 -31.89 10.65
C ARG A 30 2.76 -32.07 9.15
N GLY A 31 3.77 -31.73 8.35
CA GLY A 31 3.74 -31.79 6.89
C GLY A 31 3.21 -30.52 6.19
N CYS A 32 2.79 -29.50 6.93
CA CYS A 32 2.41 -28.20 6.39
C CYS A 32 3.56 -27.18 6.49
N ALA A 33 3.61 -26.25 5.54
CA ALA A 33 4.49 -25.09 5.62
C ALA A 33 4.08 -24.19 6.81
N PRO A 34 5.02 -23.43 7.42
CA PRO A 34 4.69 -22.54 8.52
C PRO A 34 3.63 -21.52 8.12
N TYR A 35 2.62 -21.32 8.98
CA TYR A 35 1.66 -20.22 8.81
C TYR A 35 2.40 -18.89 8.91
N SER A 36 2.70 -18.28 7.76
CA SER A 36 3.17 -16.90 7.70
C SER A 36 1.97 -16.00 7.47
N LEU A 37 1.68 -15.14 8.45
CA LEU A 37 0.64 -14.11 8.32
C LEU A 37 0.95 -13.09 7.21
N ASP A 38 2.20 -13.06 6.74
CA ASP A 38 2.68 -12.17 5.69
C ASP A 38 2.43 -12.70 4.27
N VAL A 39 1.96 -13.95 4.13
CA VAL A 39 1.75 -14.60 2.83
C VAL A 39 0.28 -14.90 2.63
N LEU A 40 -0.34 -14.18 1.69
CA LEU A 40 -1.70 -14.48 1.25
C LEU A 40 -1.74 -15.83 0.54
N ALA A 41 -2.71 -16.66 0.89
CA ALA A 41 -3.00 -17.87 0.12
C ALA A 41 -3.43 -17.50 -1.32
N ASP A 42 -3.23 -18.41 -2.28
CA ASP A 42 -3.55 -18.15 -3.70
C ASP A 42 -5.01 -17.71 -3.94
N SER A 43 -5.95 -18.23 -3.16
CA SER A 43 -7.36 -17.82 -3.20
C SER A 43 -7.55 -16.37 -2.73
N GLN A 44 -6.85 -15.97 -1.67
CA GLN A 44 -6.87 -14.61 -1.13
C GLN A 44 -6.18 -13.64 -2.09
N GLN A 45 -5.03 -14.02 -2.66
CA GLN A 45 -4.33 -13.23 -3.67
C GLN A 45 -5.20 -12.98 -4.91
N ARG A 46 -5.89 -14.03 -5.41
CA ARG A 46 -6.84 -13.88 -6.53
C ARG A 46 -7.98 -12.93 -6.19
N LYS A 47 -8.54 -13.01 -4.98
CA LYS A 47 -9.58 -12.10 -4.50
C LYS A 47 -9.08 -10.65 -4.41
N LEU A 48 -7.88 -10.45 -3.86
CA LEU A 48 -7.24 -9.14 -3.76
C LEU A 48 -6.98 -8.54 -5.15
N ASN A 49 -6.47 -9.32 -6.09
CA ASN A 49 -6.22 -8.86 -7.45
C ASN A 49 -7.52 -8.43 -8.15
N LYS A 50 -8.59 -9.22 -8.01
CA LYS A 50 -9.91 -8.85 -8.54
C LYS A 50 -10.44 -7.54 -7.93
N LEU A 51 -10.26 -7.35 -6.63
CA LEU A 51 -10.63 -6.11 -5.94
C LEU A 51 -9.82 -4.92 -6.46
N LYS A 52 -8.49 -5.06 -6.57
CA LYS A 52 -7.61 -3.99 -7.10
C LYS A 52 -8.01 -3.57 -8.51
N VAL A 53 -8.30 -4.54 -9.39
CA VAL A 53 -8.77 -4.25 -10.76
C VAL A 53 -10.07 -3.45 -10.75
N ASN A 54 -11.03 -3.83 -9.91
CA ASN A 54 -12.29 -3.11 -9.79
C ASN A 54 -12.08 -1.68 -9.30
N ILE A 55 -11.27 -1.50 -8.24
CA ILE A 55 -10.94 -0.16 -7.70
C ILE A 55 -10.27 0.71 -8.78
N VAL A 56 -9.29 0.18 -9.51
CA VAL A 56 -8.63 0.93 -10.59
C VAL A 56 -9.63 1.36 -11.66
N ARG A 57 -10.53 0.46 -12.06
CA ARG A 57 -11.57 0.76 -13.04
C ARG A 57 -12.54 1.84 -12.54
N GLU A 58 -12.95 1.78 -11.29
CA GLU A 58 -13.83 2.78 -10.67
C GLU A 58 -13.14 4.14 -10.57
N ASN A 59 -11.89 4.17 -10.11
CA ASN A 59 -11.08 5.39 -10.05
C ASN A 59 -10.89 6.02 -11.44
N GLN A 60 -10.64 5.21 -12.47
CA GLN A 60 -10.52 5.71 -13.85
C GLN A 60 -11.82 6.33 -14.35
N LYS A 61 -12.96 5.68 -14.08
CA LYS A 61 -14.28 6.24 -14.42
C LYS A 61 -14.51 7.56 -13.71
N TYR A 62 -14.21 7.64 -12.41
CA TYR A 62 -14.32 8.87 -11.64
C TYR A 62 -13.47 9.98 -12.26
N LEU A 63 -12.17 9.73 -12.48
CA LEU A 63 -11.27 10.73 -13.08
C LEU A 63 -11.66 11.16 -14.51
N ALA A 64 -12.33 10.29 -15.26
CA ALA A 64 -12.83 10.63 -16.59
C ALA A 64 -14.04 11.57 -16.55
N ILE A 65 -14.90 11.42 -15.53
CA ILE A 65 -16.11 12.25 -15.34
C ILE A 65 -15.76 13.59 -14.67
N HIS A 66 -14.65 13.64 -13.92
CA HIS A 66 -14.25 14.79 -13.11
C HIS A 66 -12.97 15.46 -13.66
N PRO A 67 -13.03 16.19 -14.79
CA PRO A 67 -11.87 16.86 -15.39
C PRO A 67 -11.26 17.94 -14.48
N GLU A 68 -12.02 18.47 -13.52
CA GLU A 68 -11.59 19.41 -12.49
C GLU A 68 -10.45 18.85 -11.63
N VAL A 69 -10.43 17.54 -11.37
CA VAL A 69 -9.35 16.90 -10.59
C VAL A 69 -8.04 16.99 -11.36
N ARG A 70 -8.08 16.75 -12.68
CA ARG A 70 -6.90 16.89 -13.54
C ARG A 70 -6.44 18.35 -13.63
N ALA A 71 -7.38 19.29 -13.71
CA ALA A 71 -7.07 20.73 -13.71
C ALA A 71 -6.37 21.14 -12.42
N LEU A 72 -6.90 20.74 -11.27
CA LEU A 72 -6.33 21.04 -9.96
C LEU A 72 -4.90 20.51 -9.81
N VAL A 73 -4.65 19.26 -10.24
CA VAL A 73 -3.29 18.68 -10.22
C VAL A 73 -2.35 19.45 -11.15
N ALA A 74 -2.79 19.82 -12.35
CA ALA A 74 -1.97 20.59 -13.28
C ALA A 74 -1.62 21.98 -12.74
N LEU A 75 -2.59 22.68 -12.14
CA LEU A 75 -2.39 23.98 -11.51
C LEU A 75 -1.45 23.91 -10.31
N LEU A 76 -1.59 22.89 -9.46
CA LEU A 76 -0.68 22.65 -8.35
C LEU A 76 0.76 22.42 -8.86
N LEU A 77 0.93 21.61 -9.90
CA LEU A 77 2.24 21.36 -10.49
C LEU A 77 2.84 22.64 -11.09
N ARG A 78 2.03 23.44 -11.82
CA ARG A 78 2.46 24.76 -12.33
C ARG A 78 2.92 25.66 -11.19
N TYR A 79 2.17 25.70 -10.08
CA TYR A 79 2.52 26.50 -8.91
C TYR A 79 3.84 26.06 -8.26
N ILE A 80 4.03 24.75 -8.07
CA ILE A 80 5.27 24.19 -7.51
C ILE A 80 6.45 24.50 -8.42
N PHE A 81 6.31 24.27 -9.74
CA PHE A 81 7.39 24.52 -10.69
C PHE A 81 7.72 26.01 -10.81
N ALA A 82 6.74 26.91 -10.73
CA ALA A 82 6.97 28.34 -10.70
C ALA A 82 7.74 28.80 -9.45
N LYS A 83 7.44 28.20 -8.28
CA LYS A 83 8.16 28.51 -7.03
C LYS A 83 9.55 27.88 -6.93
N PHE A 84 9.83 26.85 -7.73
CA PHE A 84 11.08 26.08 -7.74
C PHE A 84 11.63 25.80 -6.31
N PRO A 85 10.83 25.17 -5.43
CA PRO A 85 11.25 24.96 -4.05
C PRO A 85 12.41 23.97 -3.99
N HIS A 86 13.57 24.44 -3.53
CA HIS A 86 14.76 23.60 -3.36
C HIS A 86 14.62 22.65 -2.17
N PHE A 87 13.83 23.03 -1.16
CA PHE A 87 13.53 22.25 0.05
C PHE A 87 12.06 22.47 0.45
N HIS A 88 11.50 21.52 1.22
CA HIS A 88 10.15 21.62 1.81
C HIS A 88 8.98 21.84 0.83
N ILE A 89 8.91 21.03 -0.24
CA ILE A 89 7.81 21.05 -1.23
C ILE A 89 6.42 21.02 -0.58
N HIS A 90 6.26 20.32 0.53
CA HIS A 90 4.99 20.25 1.28
C HIS A 90 4.48 21.64 1.69
N ARG A 91 5.36 22.60 2.00
CA ARG A 91 4.94 23.97 2.32
C ARG A 91 4.36 24.66 1.09
N SER A 92 4.97 24.49 -0.08
CA SER A 92 4.42 25.02 -1.33
C SER A 92 3.07 24.40 -1.67
N ILE A 93 2.88 23.11 -1.37
CA ILE A 93 1.57 22.45 -1.53
C ILE A 93 0.56 23.06 -0.55
N THR A 94 0.93 23.23 0.73
CA THR A 94 0.07 23.87 1.73
C THR A 94 -0.30 25.30 1.32
N ASP A 95 0.66 26.09 0.85
CA ASP A 95 0.43 27.47 0.40
C ASP A 95 -0.59 27.52 -0.75
N PHE A 96 -0.49 26.58 -1.70
CA PHE A 96 -1.45 26.46 -2.80
C PHE A 96 -2.87 26.20 -2.28
N PHE A 97 -3.04 25.24 -1.39
CA PHE A 97 -4.36 24.91 -0.83
C PHE A 97 -4.85 25.88 0.26
N SER A 98 -3.99 26.80 0.71
CA SER A 98 -4.37 27.87 1.63
C SER A 98 -5.01 29.06 0.92
N GLN A 99 -5.00 29.09 -0.41
CA GLN A 99 -5.72 30.08 -1.21
C GLN A 99 -7.22 30.01 -0.97
N SER A 100 -7.93 31.10 -1.26
CA SER A 100 -9.37 31.09 -1.12
C SER A 100 -9.99 30.12 -2.13
N ARG A 101 -11.11 29.52 -1.74
CA ARG A 101 -11.84 28.59 -2.60
C ARG A 101 -12.22 29.22 -3.95
N ALA A 102 -12.62 30.50 -3.92
CA ALA A 102 -12.99 31.24 -5.13
C ALA A 102 -11.81 31.41 -6.11
N GLU A 103 -10.60 31.67 -5.61
CA GLU A 103 -9.40 31.77 -6.46
C GLU A 103 -9.09 30.44 -7.15
N ILE A 104 -9.16 29.33 -6.42
CA ILE A 104 -8.91 27.99 -6.97
C ILE A 104 -9.99 27.62 -7.99
N GLU A 105 -11.27 27.88 -7.68
CA GLU A 105 -12.40 27.60 -8.60
C GLU A 105 -12.28 28.41 -9.90
N ASN A 106 -11.91 29.68 -9.82
CA ASN A 106 -11.67 30.51 -11.00
C ASN A 106 -10.52 29.96 -11.85
N ALA A 107 -9.38 29.63 -11.24
CA ALA A 107 -8.22 29.09 -11.95
C ALA A 107 -8.52 27.73 -12.61
N VAL A 108 -9.29 26.87 -11.94
CA VAL A 108 -9.76 25.59 -12.52
C VAL A 108 -10.67 25.84 -13.71
N THR A 109 -11.61 26.77 -13.59
CA THR A 109 -12.54 27.12 -14.68
C THR A 109 -11.78 27.66 -15.88
N GLU A 110 -10.84 28.57 -15.67
CA GLU A 110 -9.96 29.11 -16.71
C GLU A 110 -9.17 28.00 -17.41
N TYR A 111 -8.51 27.12 -16.66
CA TYR A 111 -7.76 25.99 -17.22
C TYR A 111 -8.63 25.04 -18.06
N LEU A 112 -9.90 24.84 -17.68
CA LEU A 112 -10.83 24.01 -18.43
C LEU A 112 -11.33 24.68 -19.71
N LEU A 113 -11.36 26.02 -19.76
CA LEU A 113 -11.76 26.81 -20.93
C LEU A 113 -10.61 27.03 -21.93
N GLU A 114 -9.36 27.06 -21.47
CA GLU A 114 -8.16 27.20 -22.32
C GLU A 114 -7.86 25.97 -23.19
N LYS A 115 -8.61 24.88 -23.02
CA LYS A 115 -8.29 23.55 -23.55
C LYS A 115 -9.12 23.16 -24.77
#